data_AF-A0A1S2KJW5-F1
#
_entry.id   AF-A0A1S2KJW5-F1
#
_cell.length_a   1.000
_cell.length_b   1.000
_cell.length_c   1.000
_cell.angle_alpha   90.00
_cell.angle_beta   90.00
_cell.angle_gamma   90.00
#
_symmetry.space_group_name_H-M   'P 1'
#
loop_
_entity.id
_entity.type
_entity.pdbx_description
1 polymer ?
#
loop_
_entity_poly.entity_id
_entity_poly.type
_entity_poly.pdbx_seq_one_letter_code
_entity_poly.pdbx_strand_id
1 'polypeptide(L)'
;MRAYLLWDLQTFPERKNPDGGTANVLEQLATAHSETYRHVITQSRVPGASSPANRIVMTTPAGVSIRQALIRLAEDGRTDILDSHGVSLASIEHLKADEFTEFILARQHELAAKERQFIESLGIKSADKEVGEADIDTE
;
A
#
# COMPACT_ATOMS: atom_id res chain seq x y z
N MET A 1 3.10 -5.10 -12.27
CA MET A 1 2.96 -3.69 -11.84
C MET A 1 1.67 -3.04 -12.32
N ARG A 2 1.25 -3.17 -13.60
CA ARG A 2 0.00 -2.58 -14.11
C ARG A 2 -1.28 -3.06 -13.41
N ALA A 3 -1.37 -4.35 -13.04
CA ALA A 3 -2.53 -4.88 -12.31
C ALA A 3 -2.68 -4.27 -10.90
N TYR A 4 -1.58 -4.21 -10.12
CA TYR A 4 -1.56 -3.56 -8.81
C TYR A 4 -1.99 -2.09 -8.87
N LEU A 5 -1.51 -1.34 -9.88
CA LEU A 5 -1.88 0.07 -10.06
C LEU A 5 -3.40 0.24 -10.27
N LEU A 6 -3.99 -0.58 -11.14
CA LEU A 6 -5.43 -0.51 -11.42
C LEU A 6 -6.25 -0.86 -10.18
N TRP A 7 -5.86 -1.93 -9.48
CA TRP A 7 -6.49 -2.32 -8.22
C TRP A 7 -6.37 -1.22 -7.15
N ASP A 8 -5.19 -0.64 -6.97
CA ASP A 8 -4.90 0.40 -5.99
C ASP A 8 -5.73 1.67 -6.26
N LEU A 9 -5.88 2.07 -7.52
CA LEU A 9 -6.73 3.21 -7.91
C LEU A 9 -8.21 2.96 -7.67
N GLN A 10 -8.68 1.72 -7.83
CA GLN A 10 -10.08 1.36 -7.56
C GLN A 10 -10.35 1.20 -6.06
N THR A 11 -9.36 0.73 -5.30
CA THR A 11 -9.48 0.51 -3.85
C THR A 11 -9.35 1.81 -3.07
N PHE A 12 -8.55 2.75 -3.57
CA PHE A 12 -8.31 4.05 -2.94
C PHE A 12 -8.63 5.21 -3.90
N PRO A 13 -9.91 5.39 -4.29
CA PRO A 13 -10.29 6.38 -5.30
C PRO A 13 -10.19 7.82 -4.78
N GLU A 14 -10.43 8.03 -3.49
CA GLU A 14 -10.43 9.35 -2.84
C GLU A 14 -9.27 9.47 -1.84
N ARG A 15 -8.04 9.53 -2.36
CA ARG A 15 -6.88 9.79 -1.51
C ARG A 15 -6.95 11.21 -0.95
N LYS A 16 -6.49 11.39 0.29
CA LYS A 16 -6.39 12.70 0.92
C LYS A 16 -4.96 13.22 0.91
N ASN A 17 -4.76 14.50 0.66
CA ASN A 17 -3.50 15.18 0.93
C ASN A 17 -3.26 15.22 2.46
N PRO A 18 -2.02 15.45 2.92
CA PRO A 18 -1.73 15.57 4.34
C PRO A 18 -2.52 16.66 5.09
N ASP A 19 -3.00 17.69 4.38
CA ASP A 19 -3.88 18.72 4.94
C ASP A 19 -5.35 18.26 5.09
N GLY A 20 -5.73 17.15 4.44
CA GLY A 20 -7.09 16.60 4.41
C GLY A 20 -7.89 16.91 3.15
N GLY A 21 -7.38 17.74 2.23
CA GLY A 21 -8.00 17.96 0.93
C GLY A 21 -7.93 16.72 0.04
N THR A 22 -8.74 16.63 -1.01
CA THR A 22 -8.70 15.49 -1.95
C THR A 22 -7.49 15.56 -2.86
N ALA A 23 -6.77 14.45 -3.01
CA ALA A 23 -5.67 14.30 -3.94
C ALA A 23 -6.18 13.82 -5.30
N ASN A 24 -5.86 14.56 -6.38
CA ASN A 24 -6.16 14.13 -7.74
C ASN A 24 -5.07 13.17 -8.25
N VAL A 25 -5.21 11.89 -7.90
CA VAL A 25 -4.22 10.86 -8.22
C VAL A 25 -4.06 10.65 -9.74
N LEU A 26 -5.14 10.75 -10.50
CA LEU A 26 -5.11 10.59 -11.96
C LEU A 26 -4.30 11.69 -12.63
N GLU A 27 -4.49 12.93 -12.21
CA GLU A 27 -3.70 14.07 -12.68
C GLU A 27 -2.23 13.94 -12.30
N GLN A 28 -1.93 13.48 -11.08
CA GLN A 28 -0.55 13.20 -10.65
C GLN A 28 0.11 12.08 -11.46
N LEU A 29 -0.62 11.05 -11.84
CA LEU A 29 -0.11 9.97 -12.69
C LEU A 29 0.10 10.42 -14.14
N ALA A 30 -0.78 11.29 -14.65
CA ALA A 30 -0.68 11.85 -15.99
C ALA A 30 0.50 12.81 -16.13
N THR A 31 0.87 13.52 -15.06
CA THR A 31 1.93 14.55 -15.10
C THR A 31 3.30 14.07 -14.64
N ALA A 32 3.38 13.15 -13.66
CA ALA A 32 4.64 12.78 -13.01
C ALA A 32 5.14 11.35 -13.29
N HIS A 33 4.38 10.57 -14.09
CA HIS A 33 4.61 9.20 -14.62
C HIS A 33 5.35 8.16 -13.74
N SER A 34 6.57 8.42 -13.26
CA SER A 34 7.36 7.53 -12.40
C SER A 34 7.52 8.00 -10.94
N GLU A 35 7.32 9.29 -10.64
CA GLU A 35 7.52 9.83 -9.29
C GLU A 35 6.26 9.81 -8.42
N THR A 36 5.12 9.44 -8.99
CA THR A 36 3.84 9.44 -8.27
C THR A 36 3.82 8.41 -7.13
N TYR A 37 4.42 7.23 -7.34
CA TYR A 37 4.58 6.21 -6.28
C TYR A 37 5.95 6.34 -5.63
N ARG A 38 5.97 6.95 -4.46
CA ARG A 38 7.20 7.26 -3.72
C ARG A 38 7.46 6.20 -2.65
N HIS A 39 8.74 5.94 -2.41
CA HIS A 39 9.16 5.03 -1.35
C HIS A 39 8.86 5.64 0.03
N VAL A 40 8.31 4.82 0.93
CA VAL A 40 8.16 5.20 2.35
C VAL A 40 9.53 5.08 3.03
N ILE A 41 10.20 3.94 2.85
CA ILE A 41 11.53 3.62 3.36
C ILE A 41 12.51 3.66 2.18
N THR A 42 13.51 4.53 2.28
CA THR A 42 14.55 4.72 1.26
C THR A 42 15.90 4.12 1.64
N GLN A 43 16.01 3.58 2.86
CA GLN A 43 17.23 2.96 3.38
C GLN A 43 17.60 1.74 2.55
N SER A 44 18.87 1.67 2.17
CA SER A 44 19.44 0.52 1.46
C SER A 44 19.43 -0.74 2.33
N ARG A 45 19.34 -1.91 1.69
CA ARG A 45 19.42 -3.24 2.31
C ARG A 45 18.27 -3.60 3.26
N VAL A 46 17.15 -2.87 3.23
CA VAL A 46 15.91 -3.30 3.90
C VAL A 46 15.25 -4.40 3.06
N PRO A 47 15.00 -5.60 3.62
CA PRO A 47 14.21 -6.63 2.95
C PRO A 47 12.85 -6.09 2.48
N GLY A 48 12.48 -6.39 1.24
CA GLY A 48 11.21 -5.90 0.68
C GLY A 48 11.21 -4.42 0.27
N ALA A 49 12.36 -3.72 0.25
CA ALA A 49 12.42 -2.31 -0.15
C ALA A 49 11.84 -2.03 -1.56
N SER A 50 11.92 -2.99 -2.48
CA SER A 50 11.33 -2.92 -3.82
C SER A 50 9.84 -3.28 -3.89
N SER A 51 9.25 -3.74 -2.78
CA SER A 51 7.86 -4.15 -2.70
C SER A 51 6.91 -2.98 -2.98
N PRO A 52 5.77 -3.21 -3.66
CA PRO A 52 4.68 -2.23 -3.73
C PRO A 52 4.18 -1.78 -2.35
N ALA A 53 4.31 -2.63 -1.33
CA ALA A 53 3.98 -2.28 0.05
C ALA A 53 4.88 -1.18 0.62
N ASN A 54 6.07 -0.95 0.05
CA ASN A 54 6.93 0.18 0.41
C ASN A 54 6.66 1.43 -0.46
N ARG A 55 5.59 1.45 -1.26
CA ARG A 55 5.26 2.57 -2.16
C ARG A 55 3.87 3.14 -1.88
N ILE A 56 3.77 4.46 -1.95
CA ILE A 56 2.54 5.21 -1.71
C ILE A 56 2.46 6.41 -2.65
N VAL A 57 1.23 6.76 -3.06
CA VAL A 57 0.96 8.03 -3.72
C VAL A 57 0.57 9.04 -2.67
N MET A 58 1.47 9.95 -2.35
CA MET A 58 1.23 11.03 -1.40
C MET A 58 2.15 12.20 -1.72
N THR A 59 1.58 13.40 -1.76
CA THR A 59 2.35 14.64 -1.84
C THR A 59 2.86 15.00 -0.45
N THR A 60 4.08 15.50 -0.37
CA THR A 60 4.65 16.03 0.88
C THR A 60 5.26 17.39 0.63
N PRO A 61 5.29 18.29 1.64
CA PRO A 61 6.06 19.52 1.55
C PRO A 61 7.52 19.24 1.22
N ALA A 62 8.20 20.20 0.58
CA ALA A 62 9.62 20.09 0.27
C ALA A 62 10.43 19.80 1.55
N GLY A 63 11.35 18.83 1.46
CA GLY A 63 12.18 18.40 2.60
C GLY A 63 11.48 17.47 3.60
N VAL A 64 10.18 17.20 3.46
CA VAL A 64 9.46 16.23 4.30
C VAL A 64 9.40 14.87 3.60
N SER A 65 9.95 13.85 4.24
CA SER A 65 9.82 12.47 3.75
C SER A 65 8.41 11.93 3.96
N ILE A 66 8.01 10.98 3.12
CA ILE A 66 6.75 10.25 3.26
C ILE A 66 6.64 9.61 4.65
N ARG A 67 7.73 8.98 5.13
CA ARG A 67 7.81 8.40 6.47
C ARG A 67 7.44 9.41 7.56
N GLN A 68 8.07 10.60 7.53
CA GLN A 68 7.78 11.64 8.51
C GLN A 68 6.34 12.14 8.41
N ALA A 69 5.80 12.29 7.20
CA ALA A 69 4.41 12.70 7.01
C ALA A 69 3.44 11.67 7.61
N LEU A 70 3.65 10.37 7.36
CA LEU A 70 2.81 9.29 7.90
C LEU A 70 2.86 9.22 9.44
N ILE A 71 4.04 9.36 10.04
CA ILE A 71 4.19 9.38 11.51
C ILE A 71 3.42 10.56 12.09
N ARG A 72 3.57 11.77 11.53
CA ARG A 72 2.85 12.96 12.00
C ARG A 72 1.34 12.81 11.88
N LEU A 73 0.84 12.28 10.76
CA LEU A 73 -0.59 12.02 10.59
C LEU A 73 -1.14 11.09 11.69
N ALA A 74 -0.36 10.08 12.09
CA ALA A 74 -0.75 9.20 13.19
C ALA A 74 -0.75 9.91 14.55
N GLU A 75 0.27 10.75 14.82
CA GLU A 75 0.36 11.56 16.03
C GLU A 75 -0.79 12.58 16.14
N ASP A 76 -1.20 13.15 15.02
CA ASP A 76 -2.31 14.09 14.90
C ASP A 76 -3.70 13.39 14.90
N GLY A 77 -3.74 12.05 15.00
CA GLY A 77 -4.98 11.27 14.99
C GLY A 77 -5.73 11.29 13.65
N ARG A 78 -5.06 11.61 12.55
CA ARG A 78 -5.62 11.70 11.18
C ARG A 78 -5.72 10.33 10.51
N THR A 79 -6.38 9.38 11.18
CA THR A 79 -6.51 8.00 10.72
C THR A 79 -7.23 7.89 9.39
N ASP A 80 -8.17 8.81 9.11
CA ASP A 80 -8.89 8.89 7.85
C ASP A 80 -7.97 9.10 6.63
N ILE A 81 -6.89 9.88 6.80
CA ILE A 81 -5.87 10.07 5.76
C ILE A 81 -5.01 8.82 5.64
N LEU A 82 -4.62 8.20 6.75
CA LEU A 82 -3.81 6.97 6.72
C LEU A 82 -4.56 5.83 6.02
N ASP A 83 -5.85 5.66 6.35
CA ASP A 83 -6.74 4.66 5.77
C ASP A 83 -6.92 4.87 4.26
N SER A 84 -7.01 6.13 3.80
CA SER A 84 -7.10 6.44 2.36
C SER A 84 -5.85 6.04 1.58
N HIS A 85 -4.77 5.62 2.25
CA HIS A 85 -3.56 5.13 1.61
C HIS A 85 -3.21 3.67 1.93
N GLY A 86 -4.12 2.96 2.61
CA GLY A 86 -3.86 1.59 3.05
C GLY A 86 -2.67 1.52 3.99
N VAL A 87 -2.63 2.40 4.98
CA VAL A 87 -1.63 2.41 6.05
C VAL A 87 -2.38 2.37 7.37
N SER A 88 -2.22 1.29 8.14
CA SER A 88 -2.84 1.19 9.46
C SER A 88 -2.01 1.86 10.55
N LEU A 89 -2.63 2.27 11.65
CA LEU A 89 -1.89 2.73 12.84
C LEU A 89 -0.89 1.68 13.35
N ALA A 90 -1.26 0.40 13.31
CA ALA A 90 -0.38 -0.68 13.72
C ALA A 90 0.91 -0.71 12.88
N SER A 91 0.80 -0.54 11.55
CA SER A 91 1.98 -0.44 10.69
C SER A 91 2.83 0.79 11.00
N ILE A 92 2.21 1.93 11.37
CA ILE A 92 2.95 3.14 11.75
C ILE A 92 3.81 2.94 13.00
N GLU A 93 3.38 2.12 13.96
CA GLU A 93 4.20 1.85 15.16
C GLU A 93 5.55 1.23 14.79
N HIS A 94 5.60 0.36 13.78
CA HIS A 94 6.87 -0.14 13.23
C HIS A 94 7.71 0.98 12.60
N LEU A 95 7.11 1.95 11.91
CA LEU A 95 7.85 3.11 11.38
C LEU A 95 8.45 3.98 12.49
N LYS A 96 7.72 4.17 13.60
CA LYS A 96 8.18 4.94 14.76
C LYS A 96 9.33 4.25 15.49
N ALA A 97 9.32 2.91 15.52
CA ALA A 97 10.38 2.09 16.11
C ALA A 97 11.57 1.82 15.17
N ASP A 98 11.57 2.39 13.96
CA ASP A 98 12.53 2.09 12.89
C ASP A 98 12.60 0.60 12.48
N GLU A 99 11.52 -0.16 12.72
CA GLU A 99 11.33 -1.55 12.35
C GLU A 99 10.85 -1.67 10.89
N PHE A 100 11.67 -1.22 9.95
CA PHE A 100 11.27 -1.03 8.55
C PHE A 100 10.79 -2.30 7.84
N THR A 101 11.43 -3.44 8.12
CA THR A 101 11.01 -4.72 7.56
C THR A 101 9.60 -5.06 8.02
N GLU A 102 9.30 -4.84 9.29
CA GLU A 102 7.99 -5.16 9.88
C GLU A 102 6.90 -4.23 9.38
N PHE A 103 7.21 -2.95 9.15
CA PHE A 103 6.29 -2.06 8.44
C PHE A 103 5.92 -2.61 7.05
N ILE A 104 6.92 -3.00 6.25
CA ILE A 104 6.69 -3.49 4.89
C ILE A 104 5.86 -4.78 4.91
N LEU A 105 6.17 -5.71 5.82
CA LEU A 105 5.44 -6.97 5.97
C LEU A 105 4.00 -6.75 6.43
N ALA A 106 3.78 -5.91 7.44
CA ALA A 106 2.45 -5.57 7.93
C ALA A 106 1.59 -4.98 6.82
N ARG A 107 2.12 -3.96 6.11
CA ARG A 107 1.40 -3.33 5.00
C ARG A 107 1.17 -4.29 3.84
N GLN A 108 2.12 -5.16 3.53
CA GLN A 108 1.94 -6.18 2.50
C GLN A 108 0.78 -7.12 2.81
N HIS A 109 0.67 -7.56 4.07
CA HIS A 109 -0.43 -8.42 4.51
C HIS A 109 -1.79 -7.70 4.42
N GLU A 110 -1.86 -6.44 4.85
CA GLU A 110 -3.07 -5.61 4.77
C GLU A 110 -3.52 -5.37 3.33
N LEU A 111 -2.60 -5.03 2.43
CA LEU A 111 -2.89 -4.83 1.02
C LEU A 111 -3.37 -6.14 0.36
N ALA A 112 -2.72 -7.27 0.66
CA ALA A 112 -3.15 -8.57 0.16
C ALA A 112 -4.53 -8.99 0.67
N ALA A 113 -4.92 -8.60 1.89
CA ALA A 113 -6.27 -8.81 2.40
C ALA A 113 -7.30 -7.98 1.64
N LYS A 114 -7.02 -6.69 1.39
CA LYS A 114 -7.89 -5.81 0.58
C LYS A 114 -7.97 -6.28 -0.88
N GLU A 115 -6.88 -6.78 -1.44
CA GLU A 115 -6.85 -7.32 -2.80
C GLU A 115 -7.74 -8.56 -2.94
N ARG A 116 -7.67 -9.49 -1.98
CA ARG A 116 -8.57 -10.65 -1.94
C ARG A 116 -10.04 -10.24 -1.83
N GLN A 117 -10.37 -9.31 -0.92
CA GLN A 117 -11.73 -8.77 -0.79
C GLN A 117 -12.23 -8.14 -2.09
N PHE A 118 -11.36 -7.42 -2.80
CA PHE A 118 -11.69 -6.86 -4.09
C PHE A 118 -11.98 -7.94 -5.14
N ILE A 119 -11.12 -8.97 -5.25
CA ILE A 119 -11.32 -10.10 -6.17
C ILE A 119 -12.65 -10.82 -5.88
N GLU A 120 -12.95 -11.07 -4.60
CA GLU A 120 -14.21 -11.65 -4.15
C GLU A 120 -15.41 -10.79 -4.52
N SER A 121 -15.28 -9.46 -4.43
CA SER A 121 -16.34 -8.52 -4.83
C SER A 121 -16.67 -8.56 -6.32
N LEU A 122 -15.72 -9.02 -7.16
CA LEU A 122 -15.94 -9.25 -8.59
C LEU A 122 -16.62 -10.59 -8.90
N GLY A 123 -16.98 -11.37 -7.88
CA GLY A 123 -17.58 -12.69 -8.02
C GLY A 123 -16.57 -13.78 -8.43
N ILE A 124 -15.28 -13.46 -8.43
CA ILE A 124 -14.21 -14.43 -8.65
C ILE A 124 -13.97 -15.12 -7.31
N LYS A 125 -14.29 -16.41 -7.23
CA LYS A 125 -13.89 -17.20 -6.06
C LYS A 125 -12.38 -17.33 -6.08
N SER A 126 -11.71 -16.78 -5.06
CA SER A 126 -10.31 -17.06 -4.80
C SER A 126 -10.17 -18.58 -4.73
N ALA A 127 -9.28 -19.17 -5.54
CA ALA A 127 -8.99 -20.59 -5.43
C ALA A 127 -8.40 -20.83 -4.03
N ASP A 128 -9.22 -21.35 -3.11
CA ASP A 128 -8.72 -21.95 -1.90
C ASP A 128 -7.74 -23.02 -2.35
N LYS A 129 -6.48 -22.84 -1.98
CA LYS A 129 -5.38 -23.81 -2.00
C LYS A 129 -5.86 -25.20 -2.41
N GLU A 130 -5.91 -25.49 -3.71
CA GLU A 130 -6.11 -26.84 -4.20
C GLU A 130 -4.83 -27.59 -3.81
N VAL A 131 -4.88 -28.23 -2.65
CA VAL A 131 -3.98 -29.29 -2.27
C VAL A 131 -4.16 -30.36 -3.33
N GLY A 132 -3.18 -30.47 -4.22
CA GLY A 132 -3.19 -31.44 -5.29
C GLY A 132 -3.25 -32.85 -4.73
N GLU A 133 -4.38 -33.51 -4.93
CA GLU A 133 -4.42 -34.96 -5.14
C GLU A 133 -4.54 -35.17 -6.64
N ALA A 134 -3.40 -35.14 -7.33
CA ALA A 134 -3.31 -35.74 -8.64
C ALA A 134 -3.10 -37.25 -8.44
N ASP A 135 -4.20 -37.98 -8.31
CA ASP A 135 -4.21 -39.43 -8.48
C ASP A 135 -4.17 -39.70 -9.98
N ILE A 136 -2.95 -39.80 -10.52
CA ILE A 136 -2.70 -40.18 -11.91
C ILE A 136 -2.58 -41.70 -11.96
N ASP A 137 -3.73 -42.36 -12.11
CA ASP A 137 -3.78 -43.76 -12.55
C ASP A 137 -3.52 -43.79 -14.06
N THR A 138 -2.51 -44.56 -14.48
CA THR A 138 -2.22 -44.84 -15.89
C THR A 138 -2.32 -46.34 -16.11
N GLU A 139 -3.33 -46.78 -16.87
CA GLU A 139 -3.40 -48.11 -17.49
C GLU A 139 -2.58 -48.15 -18.80
#